data_AF-A0AAC9HFI0-F1
#
_entry.id   AF-A0AAC9HFI0-F1
#
_cell.length_a   1.000
_cell.length_b   1.000
_cell.length_c   1.000
_cell.angle_alpha   90.00
_cell.angle_beta   90.00
_cell.angle_gamma   90.00
#
_symmetry.space_group_name_H-M   'P 1'
#
loop_
_entity.id
_entity.type
_entity.pdbx_description
1 polymer ?
#
loop_
_entity_poly.entity_id
_entity_poly.type
_entity_poly.pdbx_seq_one_letter_code
_entity_poly.pdbx_strand_id
1 'polypeptide(L)'
;MIEWTEITTPTQLFYHLDRGEVAVFPLDDGVAFLQRVPEGWYKIIVQPRFVPGVEFRQDKKEAVQALFEELRGKGISFWVFPGSELERVDAPWWKRAVGKVLCRIWGM
;
A
#
# COMPACT_ATOMS: atom_id res chain seq x y z
N MET A 1 22.01 -12.66 3.31
CA MET A 1 21.24 -11.48 3.76
C MET A 1 20.36 -11.09 2.60
N ILE A 2 19.05 -10.99 2.81
CA ILE A 2 18.13 -10.58 1.75
C ILE A 2 18.03 -9.07 1.83
N GLU A 3 18.45 -8.37 0.77
CA GLU A 3 18.55 -6.92 0.73
C GLU A 3 17.25 -6.29 0.22
N TRP A 4 16.83 -5.22 0.90
CA TRP A 4 15.76 -4.36 0.42
C TRP A 4 16.22 -3.62 -0.83
N THR A 5 15.34 -3.52 -1.84
CA THR A 5 15.61 -2.81 -3.09
C THR A 5 14.83 -1.50 -3.11
N GLU A 6 15.50 -0.37 -3.39
CA GLU A 6 14.83 0.92 -3.57
C GLU A 6 14.13 0.98 -4.93
N ILE A 7 12.90 1.46 -4.95
CA ILE A 7 12.11 1.72 -6.16
C ILE A 7 12.21 3.22 -6.48
N THR A 8 12.82 3.53 -7.62
CA THR A 8 13.12 4.92 -8.01
C THR A 8 12.27 5.42 -9.18
N THR A 9 11.59 4.53 -9.90
CA THR A 9 10.78 4.85 -11.08
C THR A 9 9.43 4.13 -11.05
N PRO A 10 8.38 4.67 -11.72
CA PRO A 10 7.10 3.98 -11.87
C PRO A 10 7.24 2.61 -12.55
N THR A 11 8.14 2.49 -13.51
CA THR A 11 8.41 1.23 -14.21
C THR A 11 8.90 0.15 -13.24
N GLN A 12 9.84 0.49 -12.34
CA GLN A 12 10.29 -0.44 -11.30
C GLN A 12 9.16 -0.79 -10.33
N LEU A 13 8.35 0.20 -9.93
CA LEU A 13 7.21 -0.04 -9.05
C LEU A 13 6.29 -1.11 -9.65
N PHE A 14 5.82 -0.91 -10.88
CA PHE A 14 4.91 -1.86 -11.51
C PHE A 14 5.56 -3.20 -11.82
N TYR A 15 6.85 -3.24 -12.14
CA TYR A 15 7.59 -4.50 -12.29
C TYR A 15 7.48 -5.38 -11.04
N HIS A 16 7.64 -4.80 -9.85
CA HIS A 16 7.51 -5.52 -8.58
C HIS A 16 6.06 -5.89 -8.27
N LEU A 17 5.13 -4.94 -8.40
CA LEU A 17 3.71 -5.17 -8.13
C LEU A 17 3.11 -6.26 -9.05
N ASP A 18 3.49 -6.31 -10.31
CA ASP A 18 3.00 -7.29 -11.29
C ASP A 18 3.48 -8.71 -10.97
N ARG A 19 4.56 -8.84 -10.19
CA ARG A 19 5.07 -10.11 -9.66
C ARG A 19 4.41 -10.52 -8.34
N GLY A 20 3.43 -9.74 -7.86
CA GLY A 20 2.78 -9.96 -6.56
C GLY A 20 3.56 -9.41 -5.37
N GLU A 21 4.69 -8.73 -5.61
CA GLU A 21 5.52 -8.20 -4.54
C GLU A 21 4.92 -6.94 -3.91
N VAL A 22 5.32 -6.64 -2.68
CA VAL A 22 4.77 -5.54 -1.89
C VAL A 22 5.76 -4.38 -1.82
N ALA A 23 5.35 -3.23 -2.36
CA ALA A 23 6.08 -1.99 -2.17
C ALA A 23 5.76 -1.38 -0.79
N VAL A 24 6.78 -0.91 -0.10
CA VAL A 24 6.73 -0.35 1.25
C VAL A 24 7.28 1.05 1.22
N PHE A 25 6.60 2.00 1.85
CA PHE A 25 7.10 3.36 1.99
C PHE A 25 6.81 3.92 3.38
N PRO A 26 7.78 4.63 3.99
CA PRO A 26 7.62 5.20 5.31
C PRO A 26 6.68 6.41 5.27
N LEU A 27 5.95 6.60 6.36
CA LEU A 27 5.17 7.80 6.67
C LEU A 27 5.67 8.36 8.00
N ASP A 28 5.39 9.62 8.29
CA ASP A 28 5.85 10.30 9.51
C ASP A 28 5.56 9.49 10.79
N ASP A 29 4.37 8.90 10.89
CA ASP A 29 3.92 8.10 12.04
C ASP A 29 3.58 6.65 11.70
N GLY A 30 4.21 6.07 10.67
CA GLY A 30 3.93 4.68 10.32
C GLY A 30 4.57 4.21 9.04
N VAL A 31 3.93 3.22 8.43
CA VAL A 31 4.37 2.61 7.18
C VAL A 31 3.15 2.38 6.29
N ALA A 32 3.34 2.49 4.99
CA ALA A 32 2.35 2.10 4.03
C ALA A 32 2.86 0.97 3.13
N PHE A 33 1.93 0.13 2.73
CA PHE A 33 2.13 -1.01 1.85
C PHE A 33 1.29 -0.81 0.59
N LEU A 34 1.87 -1.12 -0.57
CA LEU A 34 1.22 -1.08 -1.86
C LEU A 34 1.42 -2.44 -2.55
N GLN A 35 0.33 -3.01 -3.01
CA GLN A 35 0.25 -4.37 -3.54
C GLN A 35 -0.69 -4.37 -4.76
N ARG A 36 -0.38 -5.14 -5.81
CA ARG A 36 -1.36 -5.49 -6.83
C ARG A 36 -2.13 -6.74 -6.41
N VAL A 37 -3.44 -6.72 -6.60
CA VAL A 37 -4.33 -7.82 -6.29
C VAL A 37 -4.66 -8.57 -7.59
N PRO A 38 -4.70 -9.92 -7.59
CA PRO A 38 -4.94 -10.72 -8.81
C PRO A 38 -6.18 -10.31 -9.61
N GLU A 39 -7.22 -9.80 -8.96
CA GLU A 39 -8.44 -9.28 -9.58
C GLU A 39 -8.24 -7.96 -10.36
N GLY A 40 -7.01 -7.46 -10.48
CA GLY A 40 -6.66 -6.35 -11.38
C GLY A 40 -6.69 -4.96 -10.76
N TRP A 41 -6.76 -4.86 -9.43
CA TRP A 41 -6.75 -3.60 -8.68
C TRP A 41 -5.56 -3.53 -7.72
N TYR A 42 -5.32 -2.35 -7.15
CA TYR A 42 -4.21 -2.07 -6.25
C TYR A 42 -4.71 -1.79 -4.84
N LYS A 43 -4.07 -2.45 -3.88
CA LYS A 43 -4.34 -2.35 -2.46
C LYS A 43 -3.29 -1.45 -1.82
N ILE A 44 -3.72 -0.41 -1.13
CA ILE A 44 -2.86 0.46 -0.32
C ILE A 44 -3.27 0.31 1.13
N ILE A 45 -2.34 -0.11 1.99
CA ILE A 45 -2.57 -0.24 3.43
C ILE A 45 -1.70 0.79 4.12
N VAL A 46 -2.33 1.76 4.78
CA VAL A 46 -1.64 2.70 5.66
C VAL A 46 -1.71 2.13 7.07
N GLN A 47 -0.56 1.84 7.67
CA GLN A 47 -0.45 1.29 9.01
C GLN A 47 0.25 2.30 9.93
N PRO A 48 -0.51 3.15 10.63
CA PRO A 48 0.04 4.01 11.66
C PRO A 48 0.58 3.20 12.84
N ARG A 49 1.48 3.80 13.62
CA ARG A 49 2.17 3.15 14.73
C ARG A 49 1.26 2.83 15.92
N PHE A 50 0.25 3.67 16.18
CA PHE A 50 -0.55 3.61 17.41
C PHE A 50 -2.06 3.41 17.18
N VAL A 51 -2.51 3.33 15.92
CA VAL A 51 -3.93 3.14 15.58
C VAL A 51 -4.10 2.03 14.53
N PRO A 52 -5.30 1.44 14.39
CA PRO A 52 -5.57 0.47 13.35
C PRO A 52 -5.26 1.00 11.95
N GLY A 53 -4.74 0.15 11.08
CA GLY A 53 -4.45 0.51 9.70
C GLY A 53 -5.73 0.76 8.88
N VAL A 54 -5.58 1.56 7.83
CA VAL A 54 -6.63 1.88 6.87
C VAL A 54 -6.26 1.26 5.52
N GLU A 55 -7.24 0.66 4.86
CA GLU A 55 -7.08 0.02 3.55
C GLU A 55 -7.82 0.85 2.49
N PHE A 56 -7.14 1.13 1.38
CA PHE A 56 -7.68 1.80 0.22
C PHE A 56 -7.56 0.89 -1.01
N ARG A 57 -8.61 0.92 -1.83
CA ARG A 57 -8.66 0.26 -3.12
C ARG A 57 -8.47 1.30 -4.22
N GLN A 58 -7.60 1.00 -5.17
CA GLN A 58 -7.39 1.78 -6.37
C GLN A 58 -7.45 0.88 -7.60
N ASP A 59 -8.39 1.14 -8.51
CA ASP A 59 -8.55 0.32 -9.71
C ASP A 59 -7.72 0.84 -10.90
N LYS A 60 -7.25 2.10 -10.85
CA LYS A 60 -6.53 2.75 -11.95
C LYS A 60 -5.02 2.74 -11.73
N LYS A 61 -4.29 2.16 -12.69
CA LYS A 61 -2.82 2.15 -12.70
C LYS A 61 -2.25 3.58 -12.69
N GLU A 62 -2.86 4.49 -13.43
CA GLU A 62 -2.43 5.88 -13.58
C GLU A 62 -2.52 6.62 -12.24
N ALA A 63 -3.53 6.32 -11.42
CA ALA A 63 -3.69 6.93 -10.11
C ALA A 63 -2.62 6.44 -9.11
N VAL A 64 -2.21 5.17 -9.21
CA VAL A 64 -1.09 4.63 -8.41
C VAL A 64 0.23 5.25 -8.85
N GLN A 65 0.43 5.43 -10.16
CA GLN A 65 1.61 6.11 -10.68
C GLN A 65 1.68 7.55 -10.19
N ALA A 66 0.59 8.31 -10.29
CA ALA A 66 0.53 9.69 -9.82
C ALA A 66 0.82 9.79 -8.31
N LEU A 67 0.27 8.88 -7.50
CA LEU A 67 0.56 8.80 -6.06
C LEU A 67 2.05 8.56 -5.81
N PHE A 68 2.66 7.61 -6.52
CA PHE A 68 4.08 7.30 -6.39
C PHE A 68 4.95 8.53 -6.72
N GLU A 69 4.68 9.19 -7.85
CA GLU A 69 5.42 10.37 -8.29
C GLU A 69 5.24 11.54 -7.31
N GLU A 70 4.03 11.77 -6.82
CA GLU A 70 3.75 12.82 -5.82
C GLU A 70 4.52 12.57 -4.51
N LEU A 71 4.48 11.36 -3.98
CA LEU A 71 5.14 11.03 -2.71
C LEU A 71 6.67 11.05 -2.86
N ARG A 72 7.21 10.55 -3.98
CA ARG A 72 8.64 10.71 -4.30
C ARG A 72 9.04 12.18 -4.41
N GLY A 73 8.20 13.02 -5.01
CA GLY A 73 8.39 14.46 -5.08
C GLY A 73 8.45 15.14 -3.70
N LYS A 74 7.81 14.53 -2.69
CA LYS A 74 7.89 14.93 -1.26
C LYS A 74 9.06 14.29 -0.51
N GLY A 75 9.95 13.55 -1.18
CA GLY A 75 11.11 12.90 -0.58
C GLY A 75 10.85 11.54 0.05
N ILE A 76 9.65 10.96 -0.13
CA ILE A 76 9.32 9.64 0.41
C ILE A 76 9.94 8.55 -0.46
N SER A 77 10.70 7.65 0.16
CA SER A 77 11.37 6.55 -0.53
C SER A 77 10.49 5.29 -0.55
N PHE A 78 10.54 4.55 -1.66
CA PHE A 78 9.80 3.30 -1.81
C PHE A 78 10.78 2.14 -1.86
N TRP A 79 10.42 1.04 -1.22
CA TRP A 79 11.27 -0.13 -1.04
C TRP A 79 10.48 -1.40 -1.27
N VAL A 80 11.14 -2.44 -1.72
CA VAL A 80 10.54 -3.78 -1.81
C VAL A 80 11.49 -4.79 -1.22
N PHE A 81 10.92 -5.81 -0.58
CA PHE A 81 11.63 -7.03 -0.27
C PHE A 81 11.34 -8.03 -1.40
N PRO A 82 12.31 -8.35 -2.28
CA PRO A 82 12.08 -9.23 -3.42
C PRO A 82 11.53 -10.60 -2.97
N GLY A 83 10.47 -11.08 -3.62
CA GLY A 83 9.78 -12.33 -3.25
C GLY A 83 8.89 -12.23 -2.00
N SER A 84 8.64 -11.04 -1.46
CA SER A 84 7.60 -10.86 -0.44
C SER A 84 6.21 -11.00 -1.06
N GLU A 85 5.40 -11.91 -0.54
CA GLU A 85 3.97 -11.97 -0.81
C GLU A 85 3.23 -11.72 0.51
N LEU A 86 2.25 -10.81 0.51
CA LEU A 86 1.32 -10.70 1.64
C LEU A 86 0.29 -11.83 1.51
N GLU A 87 0.30 -12.79 2.44
CA GLU A 87 -0.81 -13.73 2.56
C GLU A 87 -2.11 -12.94 2.73
N ARG A 88 -3.06 -13.17 1.81
CA ARG A 88 -4.38 -12.54 1.84
C ARG A 88 -5.19 -13.14 2.99
N VAL A 89 -5.04 -12.58 4.18
CA VAL A 89 -5.94 -12.88 5.30
C VAL A 89 -7.17 -12.00 5.14
N ASP A 90 -8.30 -12.58 4.73
CA ASP A 90 -9.56 -11.87 4.67
C ASP A 90 -9.93 -11.29 6.04
N ALA A 91 -10.00 -9.95 6.13
CA ALA A 91 -10.42 -9.29 7.36
C ALA A 91 -11.85 -9.72 7.72
N PRO A 92 -12.09 -10.25 8.94
CA PRO A 92 -13.41 -10.66 9.39
C PRO A 92 -14.46 -9.55 9.24
N TRP A 93 -15.69 -9.93 8.95
CA TRP A 93 -16.81 -9.01 8.65
C TRP A 93 -17.02 -7.91 9.69
N TRP A 94 -16.72 -8.19 10.96
CA TRP A 94 -16.85 -7.22 12.06
C TRP A 94 -15.81 -6.10 11.99
N LYS A 95 -14.57 -6.37 11.53
CA LYS A 95 -13.55 -5.33 11.33
C LYS A 95 -13.93 -4.38 10.18
N ARG A 96 -14.57 -4.91 9.12
CA ARG A 96 -15.12 -4.10 8.01
C ARG A 96 -16.28 -3.21 8.48
N ALA A 97 -17.12 -3.71 9.38
CA ALA A 97 -18.21 -2.94 9.96
C ALA A 97 -17.71 -1.80 10.87
N VAL A 98 -16.72 -2.08 11.72
CA VAL A 98 -16.08 -1.06 12.59
C VAL A 98 -15.41 0.02 11.76
N GLY A 99 -14.69 -0.34 10.69
CA GLY A 99 -14.09 0.63 9.76
C GLY A 99 -15.12 1.57 9.12
N LYS A 100 -16.26 1.03 8.66
CA LYS A 100 -17.36 1.85 8.11
C LYS A 100 -17.98 2.81 9.14
N VAL A 101 -18.12 2.37 10.39
CA VAL A 101 -18.68 3.20 11.47
C VAL A 101 -17.72 4.33 11.83
N LEU A 102 -16.41 4.05 11.89
CA LEU A 102 -15.39 5.06 12.21
C LEU A 102 -15.27 6.13 11.11
N CYS A 103 -15.30 5.75 9.83
CA CYS A 103 -15.34 6.72 8.72
C CYS A 103 -16.55 7.67 8.83
N ARG A 104 -17.72 7.11 9.17
CA ARG A 104 -18.97 7.89 9.29
C ARG A 104 -18.98 8.84 10.50
N ILE A 105 -18.30 8.49 11.59
CA ILE A 105 -18.19 9.35 12.78
C ILE A 105 -17.21 10.50 12.54
N TRP A 106 -16.21 10.33 11.66
CA TRP A 106 -15.18 11.34 11.37
C TRP A 106 -15.43 12.17 10.10
N GLY A 107 -16.62 12.04 9.49
CA GLY A 107 -17.07 12.95 8.44
C GLY A 107 -16.48 12.71 7.05
N MET A 108 -16.06 11.47 6.75
CA MET A 108 -15.70 11.03 5.39
C MET A 108 -16.82 10.24 4.72
#